data_AF-A0A1I8B6F9-F1
#
_entry.id   AF-A0A1I8B6F9-F1
#
_cell.length_a   1.000
_cell.length_b   1.000
_cell.length_c   1.000
_cell.angle_alpha   90.00
_cell.angle_beta   90.00
_cell.angle_gamma   90.00
#
_symmetry.space_group_name_H-M   'P 1'
#
loop_
_entity.id
_entity.type
_entity.pdbx_description
1 polymer ?
#
loop_
_entity_poly.entity_id
_entity_poly.type
_entity_poly.pdbx_seq_one_letter_code
_entity_poly.pdbx_strand_id
1 'polypeptide(L)'
;MGMDLHSAKSFMIAALRSHLKTPEYVYIIPWLAHLHDHYPWEATNIEKSETRVAFDDTIVITAHGYDKKFIEDFELRLNKVTGVISTYYATLSYMSLYDALFLYGLAVRDAYEETKNQSVFLDGLYIWKKMTARQFIGVTGQVLVNNKAIRVPSYATYHTKNGW
;
A
#
# COMPACT_ATOMS: atom_id res chain seq x y z
N MET A 1 -10.51 -8.67 3.19
CA MET A 1 -11.43 -8.37 4.32
C MET A 1 -10.64 -7.55 5.32
N GLY A 2 -10.86 -6.24 5.36
CA GLY A 2 -10.34 -5.36 6.41
C GLY A 2 -11.50 -4.64 7.07
N MET A 3 -11.31 -4.26 8.34
CA MET A 3 -12.31 -3.53 9.10
C MET A 3 -12.38 -2.10 8.57
N ASP A 4 -13.59 -1.61 8.28
CA ASP A 4 -13.77 -0.22 7.86
C ASP A 4 -13.50 0.75 9.02
N LEU A 5 -13.35 2.03 8.69
CA LEU A 5 -13.02 3.10 9.63
C LEU A 5 -13.95 3.14 10.84
N HIS A 6 -15.25 2.95 10.61
CA HIS A 6 -16.26 3.04 11.66
C HIS A 6 -16.20 1.83 12.59
N SER A 7 -16.03 0.63 12.02
CA SER A 7 -15.92 -0.61 12.78
C SER A 7 -14.67 -0.62 13.67
N ALA A 8 -13.51 -0.21 13.14
CA ALA A 8 -12.25 -0.16 13.89
C ALA A 8 -12.34 0.81 15.06
N LYS A 9 -12.90 2.00 14.82
CA LYS A 9 -13.15 2.97 15.88
C LYS A 9 -14.08 2.43 16.96
N SER A 10 -15.24 1.89 16.56
CA SER A 10 -16.26 1.43 17.51
C SER A 10 -15.72 0.31 18.40
N PHE A 11 -14.93 -0.61 17.82
CA PHE A 11 -14.26 -1.66 18.56
C PHE A 11 -13.25 -1.10 19.57
N MET A 12 -12.36 -0.19 19.16
CA MET A 12 -11.35 0.35 20.05
C MET A 12 -11.93 1.18 21.19
N ILE A 13 -12.99 1.96 20.93
CA ILE A 13 -13.71 2.69 21.97
C ILE A 13 -14.39 1.71 22.94
N ALA A 14 -15.02 0.65 22.44
CA ALA A 14 -15.62 -0.37 23.29
C ALA A 14 -14.57 -1.07 24.17
N ALA A 15 -13.39 -1.37 23.64
CA ALA A 15 -12.27 -1.93 24.38
C ALA A 15 -11.78 -1.00 25.50
N LEU A 16 -11.63 0.30 25.20
CA LEU A 16 -11.28 1.31 26.19
C LEU A 16 -12.31 1.39 27.32
N ARG A 17 -13.61 1.51 26.97
CA ARG A 17 -14.71 1.63 27.94
C ARG A 17 -14.94 0.35 28.75
N SER A 18 -14.54 -0.80 28.22
CA SER A 18 -14.61 -2.09 28.92
C SER A 18 -13.37 -2.37 29.78
N HIS A 19 -12.47 -1.39 29.94
CA HIS A 19 -11.22 -1.52 30.70
C HIS A 19 -10.28 -2.63 30.18
N LEU A 20 -10.29 -2.90 28.88
CA LEU A 20 -9.43 -3.89 28.24
C LEU A 20 -8.10 -3.30 27.72
N LYS A 21 -7.94 -1.98 27.81
CA LYS A 21 -6.67 -1.27 27.56
C LYS A 21 -5.70 -1.45 28.73
N THR A 22 -5.29 -2.68 28.97
CA THR A 22 -4.30 -3.07 30.01
C THR A 22 -3.04 -3.64 29.34
N PRO A 23 -1.92 -3.79 30.09
CA PRO A 23 -0.72 -4.44 29.56
C PRO A 23 -0.89 -5.91 29.15
N GLU A 24 -2.04 -6.53 29.43
CA GLU A 24 -2.34 -7.92 29.08
C GLU A 24 -2.84 -8.07 27.63
N TYR A 25 -3.23 -6.97 26.99
CA TYR A 25 -3.79 -6.98 25.63
C TYR A 25 -2.95 -6.14 24.68
N VAL A 26 -2.76 -6.66 23.47
CA VAL A 26 -2.18 -5.93 22.34
C VAL A 26 -3.22 -5.85 21.23
N TYR A 27 -3.43 -4.65 20.71
CA TYR A 27 -4.39 -4.40 19.64
C TYR A 27 -3.63 -4.21 18.32
N ILE A 28 -3.89 -5.10 17.37
CA ILE A 28 -3.32 -5.05 16.03
C ILE A 28 -4.44 -4.70 15.05
N ILE A 29 -4.37 -3.52 14.45
CA ILE A 29 -5.41 -2.97 13.59
C ILE A 29 -4.95 -2.99 12.13
N PRO A 30 -5.55 -3.85 11.27
CA PRO A 30 -5.28 -3.81 9.85
C PRO A 30 -5.90 -2.54 9.24
N TRP A 31 -5.06 -1.71 8.63
CA TRP A 31 -5.44 -0.43 8.06
C TRP A 31 -5.44 -0.48 6.53
N LEU A 32 -6.63 -0.30 5.96
CA LEU A 32 -6.86 -0.26 4.53
C LEU A 32 -6.69 1.16 3.98
N ALA A 33 -5.45 1.67 3.96
CA ALA A 33 -5.15 3.01 3.46
C ALA A 33 -5.66 3.27 2.03
N HIS A 34 -5.87 2.23 1.22
CA HIS A 34 -6.46 2.38 -0.13
C HIS A 34 -7.90 2.90 -0.16
N LEU A 35 -8.64 2.86 0.96
CA LEU A 35 -10.01 3.37 1.05
C LEU A 35 -10.07 4.78 1.68
N HIS A 36 -9.15 5.07 2.59
CA HIS A 36 -9.08 6.33 3.34
C HIS A 36 -7.63 6.77 3.51
N ASP A 37 -7.36 8.02 3.17
CA ASP A 37 -6.05 8.68 3.23
C ASP A 37 -5.67 9.21 4.62
N HIS A 38 -6.50 8.94 5.63
CA HIS A 38 -6.39 9.45 6.99
C HIS A 38 -6.74 8.36 8.01
N TYR A 39 -6.07 8.37 9.17
CA TYR A 39 -6.32 7.42 10.25
C TYR A 39 -7.63 7.70 11.01
N PRO A 40 -8.15 6.73 11.78
CA PRO A 40 -9.40 6.88 12.54
C PRO A 40 -9.48 8.08 13.47
N TRP A 41 -8.36 8.48 14.06
CA TRP A 41 -8.27 9.62 14.98
C TRP A 41 -8.04 10.97 14.26
N GLU A 42 -7.84 10.97 12.95
CA GLU A 42 -7.65 12.17 12.13
C GLU A 42 -8.97 12.69 11.52
N ALA A 43 -9.99 11.83 11.46
CA ALA A 43 -11.31 12.17 10.93
C ALA A 43 -11.94 13.38 11.67
N THR A 44 -12.50 14.31 10.90
CA THR A 44 -13.00 15.61 11.38
C THR A 44 -14.31 15.54 12.16
N ASN A 45 -15.08 14.46 12.00
CA ASN A 45 -16.40 14.25 12.60
C ASN A 45 -16.36 13.43 13.90
N ILE A 46 -15.21 13.35 14.57
CA ILE A 46 -14.99 12.42 15.68
C ILE A 46 -14.52 13.16 16.93
N GLU A 47 -14.98 12.72 18.10
CA GLU A 47 -14.45 13.14 19.39
C GLU A 47 -12.99 12.67 19.52
N LYS A 48 -12.06 13.58 19.20
CA LYS A 48 -10.64 13.26 18.96
C LYS A 48 -9.93 12.79 20.22
N SER A 49 -10.34 13.23 21.41
CA SER A 49 -9.70 12.87 22.68
C SER A 49 -9.90 11.38 23.01
N GLU A 50 -11.14 10.92 23.09
CA GLU A 50 -11.45 9.52 23.42
C GLU A 50 -10.90 8.56 22.36
N THR A 51 -11.04 8.91 21.08
CA THR A 51 -10.53 8.08 19.99
C THR A 51 -9.01 7.98 20.03
N ARG A 52 -8.28 9.06 20.33
CA ARG A 52 -6.81 9.00 20.48
C ARG A 52 -6.39 8.09 21.63
N VAL A 53 -7.06 8.18 22.77
CA VAL A 53 -6.77 7.31 23.93
C VAL A 53 -7.09 5.86 23.60
N ALA A 54 -8.18 5.60 22.88
CA ALA A 54 -8.55 4.25 22.49
C ALA A 54 -7.50 3.59 21.59
N PHE A 55 -6.90 4.37 20.68
CA PHE A 55 -5.86 3.92 19.75
C PHE A 55 -4.43 4.14 20.29
N ASP A 56 -4.24 4.61 21.52
CA ASP A 56 -2.91 4.73 22.11
C ASP A 56 -2.30 3.33 22.33
N ASP A 57 -1.00 3.14 22.13
CA ASP A 57 -0.32 1.85 22.23
C ASP A 57 -1.01 0.73 21.42
N THR A 58 -1.32 1.01 20.15
CA THR A 58 -1.80 0.00 19.19
C THR A 58 -0.80 -0.19 18.06
N ILE A 59 -0.85 -1.36 17.41
CA ILE A 59 -0.05 -1.63 16.23
C ILE A 59 -0.95 -1.51 15.01
N VAL A 60 -0.64 -0.60 14.11
CA VAL A 60 -1.35 -0.43 12.84
C VAL A 60 -0.56 -1.07 11.72
N ILE A 61 -1.20 -1.96 10.96
CA ILE A 61 -0.58 -2.66 9.83
C ILE A 61 -1.20 -2.17 8.53
N THR A 62 -0.39 -1.65 7.60
CA THR A 62 -0.86 -1.25 6.27
C THR A 62 0.10 -1.67 5.17
N ALA A 63 -0.32 -1.62 3.91
CA ALA A 63 0.58 -1.95 2.80
C ALA A 63 1.61 -0.83 2.61
N HIS A 64 2.89 -1.15 2.53
CA HIS A 64 3.98 -0.19 2.38
C HIS A 64 3.85 0.67 1.12
N GLY A 65 3.28 0.12 0.04
CA GLY A 65 3.02 0.87 -1.20
C GLY A 65 1.96 1.96 -1.07
N TYR A 66 1.27 2.06 0.07
CA TYR A 66 0.29 3.10 0.37
C TYR A 66 0.86 4.22 1.25
N ASP A 67 2.17 4.23 1.48
CA ASP A 67 2.83 5.33 2.17
C ASP A 67 2.52 6.65 1.45
N LYS A 68 2.03 7.62 2.23
CA LYS A 68 1.55 8.91 1.74
C LYS A 68 2.60 9.64 0.91
N LYS A 69 3.87 9.53 1.27
CA LYS A 69 4.97 10.19 0.56
C LYS A 69 5.11 9.66 -0.87
N PHE A 70 5.02 8.34 -1.07
CA PHE A 70 5.10 7.78 -2.42
C PHE A 70 3.96 8.27 -3.31
N ILE A 71 2.77 8.42 -2.73
CA ILE A 71 1.57 8.85 -3.42
C ILE A 71 1.67 10.31 -3.81
N GLU A 72 2.01 11.19 -2.87
CA GLU A 72 2.20 12.62 -3.12
C GLU A 72 3.29 12.87 -4.18
N ASP A 73 4.43 12.18 -4.08
CA ASP A 73 5.54 12.29 -5.04
C ASP A 73 5.13 11.80 -6.44
N PHE A 74 4.30 10.77 -6.54
CA PHE A 74 3.82 10.26 -7.83
C PHE A 74 2.74 11.16 -8.42
N GLU A 75 1.78 11.61 -7.62
CA GLU A 75 0.69 12.50 -8.03
C GLU A 75 1.24 13.81 -8.59
N LEU A 76 2.22 14.43 -7.89
CA LEU A 76 2.88 15.64 -8.33
C LEU A 76 3.54 15.46 -9.71
N ARG A 77 4.23 14.32 -9.92
CA ARG A 77 4.87 14.00 -11.20
C ARG A 77 3.85 13.74 -12.31
N LEU A 78 2.79 12.98 -12.02
CA LEU A 78 1.73 12.67 -12.97
C LEU A 78 1.04 13.96 -13.43
N ASN A 79 0.69 14.84 -12.49
CA ASN A 79 0.09 16.14 -12.77
C ASN A 79 1.00 17.00 -13.64
N LYS A 80 2.29 17.09 -13.30
CA LYS A 80 3.27 17.87 -14.06
C LYS A 80 3.39 17.42 -15.52
N VAL A 81 3.27 16.12 -15.79
CA VAL A 81 3.44 15.56 -17.15
C VAL A 81 2.14 15.59 -17.96
N THR A 82 1.00 15.36 -17.31
CA THR A 82 -0.28 15.10 -18.01
C THR A 82 -1.32 16.21 -17.81
N GLY A 83 -1.14 17.09 -16.83
CA GLY A 83 -2.14 18.03 -16.36
C GLY A 83 -3.29 17.40 -15.57
N VAL A 84 -3.29 16.08 -15.37
CA VAL A 84 -4.36 15.36 -14.66
C VAL A 84 -4.20 15.54 -13.15
N ILE A 85 -5.30 15.88 -12.49
CA ILE A 85 -5.43 15.81 -11.03
C ILE A 85 -6.18 14.50 -10.74
N SER A 86 -5.51 13.53 -10.12
CA SER A 86 -6.10 12.23 -9.79
C SER A 86 -6.57 12.18 -8.35
N THR A 87 -7.64 11.44 -8.08
CA THR A 87 -8.01 11.12 -6.70
C THR A 87 -6.99 10.15 -6.10
N TYR A 88 -6.88 10.09 -4.77
CA TYR A 88 -5.97 9.18 -4.06
C TYR A 88 -6.05 7.72 -4.56
N TYR A 89 -7.28 7.19 -4.71
CA TYR A 89 -7.51 5.83 -5.22
C TYR A 89 -7.04 5.65 -6.68
N ALA A 90 -7.29 6.65 -7.53
CA ALA A 90 -6.81 6.63 -8.90
C ALA A 90 -5.27 6.68 -8.93
N THR A 91 -4.64 7.51 -8.10
CA THR A 91 -3.18 7.60 -7.96
C THR A 91 -2.58 6.24 -7.60
N LEU A 92 -3.14 5.52 -6.61
CA LEU A 92 -2.70 4.17 -6.24
C LEU A 92 -2.78 3.17 -7.41
N SER A 93 -3.84 3.26 -8.19
CA SER A 93 -4.04 2.42 -9.37
C SER A 93 -3.01 2.72 -10.46
N TYR A 94 -2.74 4.01 -10.71
CA TYR A 94 -1.71 4.44 -11.66
C TYR A 94 -0.29 4.06 -11.22
N MET A 95 0.02 4.16 -9.92
CA MET A 95 1.30 3.70 -9.38
C MET A 95 1.50 2.19 -9.60
N SER A 96 0.44 1.40 -9.38
CA SER A 96 0.49 -0.05 -9.61
C SER A 96 0.66 -0.39 -11.10
N LEU A 97 -0.02 0.35 -11.99
CA LEU A 97 0.13 0.20 -13.43
C LEU A 97 1.54 0.61 -13.90
N TYR A 98 2.09 1.68 -13.35
CA TYR A 98 3.46 2.12 -13.63
C TYR A 98 4.46 1.01 -13.31
N ASP A 99 4.37 0.42 -12.12
CA ASP A 99 5.26 -0.68 -11.72
C ASP A 99 5.09 -1.93 -12.60
N ALA A 100 3.86 -2.23 -13.06
CA ALA A 100 3.62 -3.34 -13.98
C ALA A 100 4.25 -3.10 -15.36
N LEU A 101 4.16 -1.88 -15.89
CA LEU A 101 4.81 -1.51 -17.15
C LEU A 101 6.33 -1.52 -17.03
N PHE A 102 6.87 -1.06 -15.90
CA PHE A 102 8.29 -1.11 -15.63
C PHE A 102 8.81 -2.56 -15.54
N LEU A 103 8.09 -3.44 -14.84
CA LEU A 103 8.36 -4.88 -14.82
C LEU A 103 8.35 -5.50 -16.22
N TYR A 104 7.35 -5.16 -17.03
CA TYR A 104 7.27 -5.63 -18.42
C TYR A 104 8.49 -5.18 -19.23
N GLY A 105 8.89 -3.90 -19.13
CA GLY A 105 10.07 -3.37 -19.81
C GLY A 105 11.36 -4.09 -19.39
N LEU A 106 11.51 -4.37 -18.09
CA LEU A 106 12.63 -5.16 -17.57
C LEU A 106 12.64 -6.59 -18.13
N ALA A 107 11.47 -7.24 -18.21
CA ALA A 107 11.33 -8.58 -18.76
C ALA A 107 11.66 -8.64 -20.26
N VAL A 108 11.17 -7.67 -21.05
CA VAL A 108 11.48 -7.55 -22.49
C VAL A 108 12.96 -7.29 -22.72
N ARG A 109 13.58 -6.42 -21.93
CA ARG A 109 15.01 -6.14 -22.02
C ARG A 109 15.82 -7.41 -21.79
N ASP A 110 15.58 -8.13 -20.70
CA ASP A 110 16.33 -9.36 -20.40
C ASP A 110 16.09 -10.45 -21.46
N ALA A 111 14.85 -10.58 -21.94
CA ALA A 111 14.51 -11.50 -23.02
C ALA A 111 15.27 -11.18 -24.31
N TYR A 112 15.41 -9.90 -24.65
CA TYR A 112 16.21 -9.45 -25.79
C TYR A 112 17.70 -9.68 -25.56
N GLU A 113 18.20 -9.41 -24.35
CA GLU A 113 19.61 -9.60 -24.02
C GLU A 113 20.04 -11.06 -24.13
N GLU A 114 19.18 -12.01 -23.77
CA GLU A 114 19.45 -13.45 -23.87
C GLU A 114 19.30 -13.99 -25.30
N THR A 115 18.24 -13.60 -26.01
CA THR A 115 17.91 -14.19 -27.33
C THR A 115 18.51 -13.44 -28.50
N LYS A 116 18.84 -12.15 -28.32
CA LYS A 116 19.16 -11.17 -29.38
C LYS A 116 18.07 -11.04 -30.46
N ASN A 117 16.85 -11.51 -30.18
CA ASN A 117 15.73 -11.48 -31.12
C ASN A 117 14.90 -10.20 -30.91
N GLN A 118 14.87 -9.33 -31.92
CA GLN A 118 14.11 -8.07 -31.87
C GLN A 118 12.59 -8.28 -31.73
N SER A 119 12.08 -9.46 -32.12
CA SER A 119 10.66 -9.80 -32.04
C SER A 119 10.30 -10.65 -30.80
N VAL A 120 11.22 -10.80 -29.84
CA VAL A 120 10.98 -11.64 -28.63
C VAL A 120 9.78 -11.18 -27.80
N PHE A 121 9.42 -9.89 -27.87
CA PHE A 121 8.25 -9.33 -27.18
C PHE A 121 6.92 -9.92 -27.67
N LEU A 122 6.89 -10.58 -28.83
CA LEU A 122 5.71 -11.29 -29.34
C LEU A 122 5.50 -12.65 -28.65
N ASP A 123 6.53 -13.21 -28.00
CA ASP A 123 6.40 -14.43 -27.20
C ASP A 123 5.93 -14.07 -25.77
N GLY A 124 4.61 -13.88 -25.64
CA GLY A 124 4.00 -13.49 -24.38
C GLY A 124 4.26 -14.48 -23.24
N LEU A 125 4.37 -15.79 -23.51
CA LEU A 125 4.67 -16.79 -22.48
C LEU A 125 6.10 -16.66 -21.97
N TYR A 126 7.05 -16.42 -22.87
CA TYR A 126 8.44 -16.20 -22.50
C TYR A 126 8.62 -14.90 -21.72
N ILE A 127 8.01 -13.80 -22.17
CA ILE A 127 8.02 -12.53 -21.42
C ILE A 127 7.37 -12.69 -20.05
N TRP A 128 6.21 -13.36 -19.97
CA TRP A 128 5.54 -13.63 -18.69
C TRP A 128 6.46 -14.37 -17.71
N LYS A 129 7.15 -15.42 -18.16
CA LYS A 129 8.13 -16.14 -17.34
C LYS A 129 9.24 -15.20 -16.82
N LYS A 130 9.74 -14.28 -17.64
CA LYS A 130 10.73 -13.25 -17.24
C LYS A 130 10.20 -12.19 -16.27
N MET A 131 8.88 -12.04 -16.13
CA MET A 131 8.25 -11.16 -15.14
C MET A 131 8.11 -11.84 -13.76
N THR A 132 8.16 -13.17 -13.69
CA THR A 132 8.05 -13.93 -12.44
C THR A 132 9.37 -14.04 -11.69
N ALA A 133 9.32 -14.41 -10.41
CA ALA A 133 10.49 -14.62 -9.56
C ALA A 133 11.45 -13.42 -9.53
N ARG A 134 10.88 -12.21 -9.58
CA ARG A 134 11.64 -10.98 -9.84
C ARG A 134 11.43 -9.95 -8.75
N GLN A 135 12.50 -9.21 -8.45
CA GLN A 135 12.48 -8.08 -7.54
C GLN A 135 13.01 -6.83 -8.23
N PHE A 136 12.38 -5.69 -7.97
CA PHE A 136 12.84 -4.38 -8.42
C PHE A 136 12.34 -3.27 -7.49
N ILE A 137 12.88 -2.06 -7.65
CA ILE A 137 12.38 -0.85 -6.98
C ILE A 137 11.48 -0.10 -7.94
N GLY A 138 10.19 -0.03 -7.62
CA GLY A 138 9.17 0.71 -8.35
C GLY A 138 8.80 2.02 -7.63
N VAL A 139 7.74 2.68 -8.11
CA VAL A 139 7.21 3.90 -7.47
C VAL A 139 6.48 3.60 -6.18
N THR A 140 6.00 2.37 -5.99
CA THR A 140 5.41 1.89 -4.72
C THR A 140 6.46 1.29 -3.76
N GLY A 141 7.75 1.54 -4.02
CA GLY A 141 8.87 0.97 -3.25
C GLY A 141 9.33 -0.38 -3.77
N GLN A 142 9.75 -1.27 -2.87
CA GLN A 142 10.22 -2.60 -3.25
C GLN A 142 9.06 -3.45 -3.78
N VAL A 143 9.20 -3.94 -5.01
CA VAL A 143 8.26 -4.86 -5.65
C VAL A 143 8.92 -6.23 -5.76
N LEU A 144 8.23 -7.24 -5.24
CA LEU A 144 8.60 -8.64 -5.37
C LEU A 144 7.46 -9.39 -6.07
N VAL A 145 7.77 -10.07 -7.16
CA VAL A 145 6.85 -10.94 -7.90
C VAL A 145 7.31 -12.38 -7.72
N ASN A 146 6.45 -13.22 -7.19
CA ASN A 146 6.79 -14.62 -6.95
C ASN A 146 6.74 -15.46 -8.24
N ASN A 147 7.03 -16.76 -8.12
CA ASN A 147 7.05 -17.69 -9.25
C ASN A 147 5.66 -17.93 -9.88
N LYS A 148 4.58 -17.47 -9.23
CA LYS A 148 3.20 -17.55 -9.72
C LYS A 148 2.73 -16.22 -10.35
N ALA A 149 3.64 -15.29 -10.62
CA ALA A 149 3.34 -13.94 -11.10
C ALA A 149 2.48 -13.10 -10.15
N ILE A 150 2.49 -13.43 -8.86
CA ILE A 150 1.75 -12.67 -7.84
C ILE A 150 2.72 -11.69 -7.18
N ARG A 151 2.33 -10.41 -7.16
CA ARG A 151 3.02 -9.40 -6.37
C ARG A 151 2.87 -9.74 -4.88
N VAL A 152 3.99 -10.01 -4.22
CA VAL A 152 4.03 -10.26 -2.78
C VAL A 152 3.76 -8.94 -2.06
N PRO A 153 2.72 -8.84 -1.22
CA PRO A 153 2.43 -7.62 -0.49
C PRO A 153 3.52 -7.36 0.55
N SER A 154 4.02 -6.13 0.59
CA SER A 154 4.88 -5.65 1.67
C SER A 154 4.03 -4.84 2.64
N TYR A 155 4.13 -5.14 3.93
CA TYR A 155 3.39 -4.47 4.98
C TYR A 155 4.34 -3.63 5.84
N ALA A 156 3.88 -2.43 6.20
CA ALA A 156 4.49 -1.59 7.20
C ALA A 156 3.66 -1.67 8.50
N THR A 157 4.35 -1.65 9.63
CA THR A 157 3.74 -1.64 10.96
C THR A 157 4.13 -0.36 11.68
N TYR A 158 3.13 0.35 12.20
CA TYR A 158 3.32 1.58 12.96
C TYR A 158 2.83 1.35 14.38
N HIS A 159 3.66 1.70 15.36
CA HIS A 159 3.24 1.74 16.75
C HIS A 159 2.68 3.13 17.04
N THR A 160 1.39 3.19 17.39
CA THR A 160 0.71 4.46 17.62
C THR A 160 0.99 4.94 19.04
N LYS A 161 1.32 6.22 19.19
CA LYS A 161 1.46 6.86 20.50
C LYS A 161 0.81 8.23 20.50
N ASN A 162 -0.13 8.47 21.41
CA ASN A 162 -0.95 9.69 21.47
C ASN A 162 -1.72 9.99 20.17
N GLY A 163 -2.01 8.98 19.34
CA GLY A 163 -2.59 9.16 18.01
C GLY A 163 -1.63 9.74 16.96
N TRP A 164 -0.34 9.39 17.06
CA TRP A 164 0.69 9.60 16.03
C TRP A 164 1.41 8.28 15.75
#